data_AF-A0AAW5MVP8-F1
#
_entry.id   AF-A0AAW5MVP8-F1
#
_cell.length_a   1.000
_cell.length_b   1.000
_cell.length_c   1.000
_cell.angle_alpha   90.00
_cell.angle_beta   90.00
_cell.angle_gamma   90.00
#
_symmetry.space_group_name_H-M   'P 1'
#
loop_
_entity.id
_entity.type
_entity.pdbx_description
1 polymer ?
#
loop_
_entity_poly.entity_id
_entity_poly.type
_entity_poly.pdbx_seq_one_letter_code
_entity_poly.pdbx_strand_id
1 'polypeptide(L)' 'DQLRLTTAESCTGGKLASALCAAEDTPKFYGAGFVTFTDQAKMKILSASQQSLERYSAVSEKVAAEMATGAIERADAD' A
#
# COMPACT_ATOMS: atom_id res chain seq x y z
N ASP A 1 -12.03 16.40 11.95
CA ASP A 1 -11.62 16.00 10.59
C ASP A 1 -11.74 14.50 10.43
N GLN A 2 -12.18 14.05 9.27
CA GLN A 2 -12.35 12.62 8.97
C GLN A 2 -11.06 12.08 8.36
N LEU A 3 -10.46 11.08 9.01
CA LEU A 3 -9.24 10.43 8.52
C LEU A 3 -9.54 9.51 7.33
N ARG A 4 -8.61 9.46 6.37
CA ARG A 4 -8.62 8.60 5.19
C ARG A 4 -7.53 7.54 5.31
N LEU A 5 -7.89 6.30 5.03
CA LEU A 5 -7.03 5.14 5.04
C LEU A 5 -6.74 4.67 3.61
N THR A 6 -5.55 4.10 3.41
CA THR A 6 -5.15 3.39 2.19
C THR A 6 -4.45 2.08 2.55
N THR A 7 -4.26 1.18 1.59
CA THR A 7 -3.47 -0.04 1.80
C THR A 7 -2.42 -0.23 0.71
N ALA A 8 -1.26 -0.75 1.11
CA ALA A 8 -0.26 -1.36 0.23
C ALA A 8 -0.16 -2.85 0.56
N GLU A 9 -0.53 -3.71 -0.38
CA GLU A 9 -0.67 -5.14 -0.19
C GLU A 9 0.27 -5.93 -1.10
N SER A 10 0.82 -7.02 -0.59
CA SER A 10 1.54 -8.02 -1.38
C SER A 10 0.91 -9.40 -1.13
N CYS A 11 1.37 -10.15 -0.13
CA CYS A 11 0.91 -11.52 0.15
C CYS A 11 -0.59 -11.66 0.48
N THR A 12 -1.23 -10.59 0.95
CA THR A 12 -2.68 -10.56 1.22
C THR A 12 -3.51 -10.47 -0.05
N GLY A 13 -2.94 -10.02 -1.17
CA GLY A 13 -3.59 -10.03 -2.49
C GLY A 13 -4.88 -9.20 -2.57
N GLY A 14 -5.02 -8.13 -1.78
CA GLY A 14 -6.21 -7.29 -1.76
C GLY A 14 -7.27 -7.69 -0.73
N LYS A 15 -6.99 -8.70 0.11
CA LYS A 15 -7.93 -9.12 1.17
C LYS A 15 -8.17 -8.03 2.21
N LEU A 16 -7.18 -7.18 2.50
CA LEU A 16 -7.39 -6.07 3.44
C LEU A 16 -8.28 -5.00 2.82
N ALA A 17 -7.99 -4.57 1.59
CA ALA A 17 -8.84 -3.67 0.82
C ALA A 17 -10.28 -4.19 0.72
N SER A 18 -10.46 -5.47 0.39
CA SER A 18 -11.78 -6.12 0.31
C SER A 18 -12.54 -6.05 1.62
N ALA A 19 -11.88 -6.32 2.75
CA ALA A 19 -12.49 -6.24 4.07
C ALA A 19 -12.90 -4.80 4.44
N LEU A 20 -12.07 -3.81 4.10
CA LEU A 20 -12.38 -2.39 4.32
C LEU A 20 -13.57 -1.94 3.45
N CYS A 21 -13.60 -2.35 2.18
CA CYS A 21 -14.67 -2.05 1.24
C CYS A 21 -16.03 -2.68 1.59
N ALA A 22 -16.08 -3.61 2.55
CA ALA A 22 -17.32 -4.20 3.01
C ALA A 22 -18.11 -3.27 3.98
N ALA A 23 -17.52 -2.16 4.44
CA ALA A 23 -18.20 -1.18 5.28
C ALA A 23 -19.20 -0.35 4.46
N GLU A 24 -20.36 -0.03 5.05
CA GLU A 24 -21.41 0.77 4.39
C GLU A 24 -20.94 2.17 3.98
N ASP A 25 -19.98 2.73 4.71
CA ASP A 25 -19.46 4.09 4.52
C ASP A 25 -18.03 4.12 3.96
N THR A 26 -17.59 3.03 3.29
CA THR A 26 -16.28 2.90 2.64
C THR A 26 -15.83 4.18 1.93
N PRO A 27 -16.63 4.84 1.05
CA PRO A 27 -16.16 6.01 0.32
C PRO A 27 -15.79 7.21 1.19
N LYS A 28 -16.22 7.24 2.47
CA LYS A 28 -15.88 8.32 3.40
C LYS A 28 -14.46 8.21 3.95
N PHE A 29 -13.89 7.01 4.02
CA PHE A 29 -12.59 6.78 4.65
C PHE A 29 -11.61 5.99 3.78
N TYR A 30 -12.04 5.34 2.70
CA TYR A 30 -11.19 4.49 1.88
C TYR A 30 -11.45 4.73 0.38
N GLY A 31 -10.47 5.30 -0.31
CA GLY A 31 -10.58 5.65 -1.73
C GLY A 31 -9.79 4.73 -2.66
N ALA A 32 -8.59 4.33 -2.27
CA ALA A 32 -7.69 3.52 -3.08
C ALA A 32 -6.86 2.57 -2.21
N GLY A 33 -6.47 1.45 -2.81
CA GLY A 33 -5.49 0.52 -2.28
C GLY A 33 -4.68 -0.09 -3.42
N PHE A 34 -3.48 -0.58 -3.10
CA PHE A 34 -2.50 -1.01 -4.09
C PHE A 34 -2.06 -2.44 -3.81
N VAL A 35 -2.21 -3.33 -4.78
CA VAL A 35 -1.66 -4.70 -4.71
C VAL A 35 -0.41 -4.78 -5.57
N THR A 36 0.77 -4.84 -4.93
CA THR A 36 2.09 -4.83 -5.58
C THR A 36 2.89 -6.09 -5.27
N PHE A 37 2.53 -7.18 -5.93
CA PHE A 37 3.10 -8.50 -5.65
C PHE A 37 4.57 -8.64 -6.09
N THR A 38 4.94 -8.03 -7.22
CA THR A 38 6.31 -8.10 -7.76
C THR A 38 7.15 -6.89 -7.33
N ASP A 39 8.47 -7.05 -7.30
CA ASP A 39 9.39 -5.94 -6.99
C ASP A 39 9.25 -4.80 -7.99
N GLN A 40 9.07 -5.11 -9.28
CA GLN A 40 8.75 -4.10 -10.29
C GLN A 40 7.47 -3.33 -9.98
N ALA A 41 6.42 -3.99 -9.49
CA ALA A 41 5.19 -3.33 -9.08
C ALA A 41 5.41 -2.43 -7.85
N LYS A 42 6.16 -2.89 -6.85
CA LYS A 42 6.50 -2.10 -5.66
C LYS A 42 7.24 -0.82 -6.04
N MET A 43 8.23 -0.91 -6.95
CA MET A 43 8.97 0.24 -7.45
C MET A 43 8.09 1.18 -8.28
N LYS A 44 7.39 0.64 -9.29
CA LYS A 44 6.62 1.46 -10.24
C LYS A 44 5.40 2.13 -9.60
N ILE A 45 4.66 1.37 -8.79
CA ILE A 45 3.37 1.80 -8.24
C ILE A 45 3.53 2.47 -6.89
N LEU A 46 4.53 2.11 -6.08
CA LEU A 46 4.66 2.65 -4.72
C LEU A 46 6.02 3.30 -4.44
N SER A 47 6.84 3.51 -5.46
CA SER A 47 8.18 4.13 -5.31
C SER A 47 9.09 3.41 -4.31
N ALA A 48 8.88 2.12 -4.06
CA ALA A 48 9.82 1.34 -3.25
C ALA A 48 11.22 1.42 -3.87
N SER A 49 12.25 1.53 -3.05
CA SER A 49 13.62 1.72 -3.52
C SER A 49 14.19 0.41 -4.06
N GLN A 50 14.76 0.47 -5.27
CA GLN A 50 15.52 -0.65 -5.83
C GLN A 50 16.64 -1.08 -4.87
N GLN A 51 17.37 -0.12 -4.31
CA GLN A 51 18.45 -0.41 -3.37
C GLN A 51 17.93 -1.09 -2.09
N SER A 52 16.77 -0.68 -1.59
CA SER A 52 16.16 -1.32 -0.41
C SER A 52 15.72 -2.75 -0.71
N LEU A 53 15.12 -2.99 -1.88
CA LEU A 53 14.73 -4.33 -2.33
C LEU A 53 15.94 -5.26 -2.49
N GLU A 54 17.03 -4.78 -3.10
CA GLU A 54 18.27 -5.56 -3.26
C GLU A 54 18.96 -5.86 -1.92
N ARG A 55 18.97 -4.90 -0.98
CA ARG A 55 19.67 -5.04 0.30
C ARG A 55 18.89 -5.79 1.38
N TYR A 56 17.58 -5.57 1.44
CA TYR A 56 16.72 -6.05 2.54
C TYR A 56 15.68 -7.07 2.09
N SER A 57 15.53 -7.32 0.79
CA SER A 57 14.44 -8.10 0.18
C SER A 57 13.06 -7.45 0.32
N ALA A 58 12.11 -7.96 -0.45
CA ALA A 58 10.70 -7.55 -0.39
C ALA A 58 10.03 -7.80 0.97
N VAL A 59 10.54 -8.74 1.78
CA VAL A 59 10.02 -9.04 3.12
C VAL A 59 10.92 -8.37 4.16
N SER A 60 10.76 -7.06 4.30
CA SER A 60 11.51 -6.26 5.27
C SER A 60 10.71 -5.06 5.76
N GLU A 61 11.02 -4.61 6.97
CA GLU A 61 10.45 -3.38 7.55
C GLU A 61 10.71 -2.18 6.63
N LYS A 62 11.93 -2.08 6.07
CA LYS A 62 12.32 -0.97 5.21
C LYS A 62 11.45 -0.87 3.97
N VAL A 63 11.23 -1.98 3.26
CA VAL A 63 10.39 -2.00 2.04
C VAL A 63 8.92 -1.81 2.39
N ALA A 64 8.45 -2.36 3.52
CA ALA A 64 7.08 -2.15 3.98
C ALA A 64 6.79 -0.66 4.27
N ALA A 65 7.72 0.04 4.93
CA ALA A 65 7.61 1.47 5.20
C ALA A 65 7.60 2.29 3.91
N GLU A 66 8.49 2.00 2.95
CA GLU A 66 8.51 2.68 1.65
C GLU A 66 7.21 2.47 0.87
N MET A 67 6.67 1.24 0.86
CA MET A 67 5.39 0.93 0.24
C MET A 67 4.23 1.71 0.89
N ALA A 68 4.23 1.82 2.23
CA ALA A 68 3.21 2.58 2.96
C ALA A 68 3.25 4.07 2.62
N THR A 69 4.44 4.69 2.65
CA THR A 69 4.62 6.09 2.27
C THR A 69 4.15 6.34 0.83
N GLY A 70 4.57 5.50 -0.11
CA GLY A 70 4.17 5.65 -1.52
C GLY A 70 2.68 5.44 -1.75
N ALA A 71 1.99 4.66 -0.90
CA ALA A 71 0.55 4.46 -0.96
C ALA A 71 -0.21 5.66 -0.40
N ILE A 72 0.26 6.23 0.73
CA ILE A 72 -0.29 7.44 1.34
C ILE A 72 -0.28 8.59 0.31
N GLU A 73 0.88 8.84 -0.30
CA GLU A 73 1.05 9.92 -1.29
C GLU A 73 0.14 9.74 -2.53
N ARG A 74 -0.04 8.51 -3.00
CA ARG A 74 -0.84 8.23 -4.21
C ARG A 74 -2.33 8.16 -3.98
N ALA A 75 -2.75 7.78 -2.77
CA ALA A 75 -4.16 7.70 -2.40
C ALA A 75 -4.69 9.01 -1.79
N ASP A 76 -3.81 9.97 -1.48
CA ASP A 76 -4.17 11.19 -0.74
C ASP A 76 -4.85 10.82 0.59
N ALA A 77 -4.18 9.96 1.36
CA ALA A 77 -4.63 9.41 2.64
C ALA A 77 -3.85 9.99 3.83
N ASP A 78 -4.32 9.73 5.05
CA ASP A 78 -3.69 10.12 6.32
C ASP A 78 -2.77 9.02 6.89
#